data_AF-A0A8I0CWU5-F1
#
_entry.id   AF-A0A8I0CWU5-F1
#
_cell.length_a   1.000
_cell.length_b   1.000
_cell.length_c   1.000
_cell.angle_alpha   90.00
_cell.angle_beta   90.00
_cell.angle_gamma   90.00
#
_symmetry.space_group_name_H-M   'P 1'
#
loop_
_entity.id
_entity.type
_entity.pdbx_description
1 polymer ?
#
loop_
_entity_poly.entity_id
_entity_poly.type
_entity_poly.pdbx_seq_one_letter_code
_entity_poly.pdbx_strand_id
1 'polypeptide(L)'
;MLLTSAVALGDEAQMKQWEKMDRCSNAAFIAVQILEESADTSKQALALHGAVEGLKTNTTLKEATPTGNEVRGAYNFALRISYGMPRPFAKREHDWLIAQAATSCTLWVPSVSAQ
;
A
#
# COMPACT_ATOMS: atom_id res chain seq x y z
N MET A 1 37.88 -5.40 -18.49
CA MET A 1 37.27 -4.39 -17.60
C MET A 1 35.82 -4.15 -18.03
N LEU A 2 34.87 -4.96 -17.53
CA LEU A 2 33.44 -4.88 -17.89
C LEU A 2 32.51 -5.08 -16.67
N LEU A 3 33.06 -5.05 -15.46
CA LEU A 3 32.33 -5.39 -14.22
C LEU A 3 31.90 -4.17 -13.40
N THR A 4 32.32 -2.96 -13.77
CA THR A 4 32.07 -1.73 -13.00
C THR A 4 30.75 -1.04 -13.35
N SER A 5 30.07 -1.43 -14.43
CA SER A 5 28.80 -0.81 -14.85
C SER A 5 27.55 -1.45 -14.22
N ALA A 6 27.65 -2.65 -13.65
CA ALA A 6 26.50 -3.35 -13.05
C ALA A 6 26.18 -2.88 -11.63
N VAL A 7 27.16 -2.32 -10.91
CA VAL A 7 27.02 -1.94 -9.50
C VAL A 7 26.22 -0.64 -9.33
N ALA A 8 26.31 0.28 -10.30
CA ALA A 8 25.58 1.56 -10.27
C ALA A 8 24.12 1.44 -10.72
N LEU A 9 23.80 0.48 -11.63
CA LEU A 9 22.42 0.20 -12.07
C LEU A 9 21.62 -0.58 -11.02
N GLY A 10 22.30 -1.38 -10.17
CA GLY A 10 21.68 -2.07 -9.05
C GLY A 10 21.17 -1.10 -7.98
N ASP A 11 21.91 -0.03 -7.71
CA ASP A 11 21.59 0.92 -6.65
C ASP A 11 20.30 1.70 -6.93
N GLU A 12 20.14 2.28 -8.13
CA GLU A 12 18.94 3.06 -8.47
C GLU A 12 17.66 2.18 -8.51
N ALA A 13 17.76 0.97 -9.07
CA ALA A 13 16.63 0.05 -9.13
C ALA A 13 16.23 -0.45 -7.72
N GLN A 14 17.22 -0.70 -6.85
CA GLN A 14 16.97 -1.07 -5.46
C GLN A 14 16.35 0.10 -4.67
N MET A 15 16.83 1.32 -4.85
CA MET A 15 16.27 2.50 -4.18
C MET A 15 14.82 2.74 -4.59
N LYS A 16 14.48 2.66 -5.88
CA LYS A 16 13.10 2.75 -6.36
C LYS A 16 12.20 1.65 -5.78
N GLN A 17 12.76 0.45 -5.59
CA GLN A 17 12.04 -0.66 -4.98
C GLN A 17 11.80 -0.41 -3.48
N TRP A 18 12.75 0.15 -2.74
CA TRP A 18 12.57 0.53 -1.34
C TRP A 18 11.55 1.63 -1.16
N GLU A 19 11.61 2.70 -1.97
CA GLU A 19 10.60 3.76 -1.96
C GLU A 19 9.20 3.20 -2.22
N LYS A 20 9.08 2.24 -3.15
CA LYS A 20 7.81 1.55 -3.42
C LYS A 20 7.35 0.72 -2.21
N MET A 21 8.26 0.01 -1.55
CA MET A 21 7.93 -0.74 -0.33
C MET A 21 7.41 0.18 0.78
N ASP A 22 8.02 1.34 0.98
CA ASP A 22 7.61 2.31 2.00
C ASP A 22 6.21 2.87 1.69
N ARG A 23 5.97 3.28 0.43
CA ARG A 23 4.65 3.71 -0.02
C ARG A 23 3.61 2.60 0.16
N CYS A 24 3.90 1.38 -0.28
CA CYS A 24 2.97 0.26 -0.16
C CYS A 24 2.71 -0.16 1.29
N SER A 25 3.67 0.02 2.20
CA SER A 25 3.46 -0.19 3.64
C SER A 25 2.49 0.83 4.22
N ASN A 26 2.63 2.11 3.86
CA ASN A 26 1.68 3.16 4.25
C ASN A 26 0.30 2.94 3.63
N ALA A 27 0.23 2.56 2.36
CA ALA A 27 -1.02 2.21 1.68
C ALA A 27 -1.74 1.05 2.37
N ALA A 28 -1.01 0.00 2.76
CA ALA A 28 -1.56 -1.14 3.49
C ALA A 28 -2.10 -0.75 4.87
N PHE A 29 -1.36 0.08 5.61
CA PHE A 29 -1.83 0.58 6.89
C PHE A 29 -3.15 1.36 6.75
N ILE A 30 -3.22 2.31 5.81
CA ILE A 30 -4.44 3.09 5.52
C ILE A 30 -5.60 2.16 5.13
N ALA A 31 -5.34 1.21 4.22
CA ALA A 31 -6.35 0.29 3.73
C ALA A 31 -6.93 -0.61 4.83
N VAL A 32 -6.08 -1.16 5.70
CA VAL A 32 -6.53 -2.02 6.80
C VAL A 32 -7.34 -1.22 7.82
N GLN A 33 -6.92 0.01 8.16
CA GLN A 33 -7.69 0.89 9.04
C GLN A 33 -9.10 1.15 8.50
N ILE A 34 -9.24 1.46 7.20
CA ILE A 34 -10.55 1.63 6.55
C ILE A 34 -11.43 0.37 6.69
N LEU A 35 -10.82 -0.82 6.57
CA LEU A 35 -11.55 -2.09 6.69
C LEU A 35 -11.93 -2.43 8.14
N GLU A 36 -11.18 -1.93 9.13
CA GLU A 36 -11.48 -2.12 10.55
C GLU A 36 -12.62 -1.25 11.03
N GLU A 37 -12.71 -0.02 10.53
CA GLU A 37 -13.74 0.94 10.92
C GLU A 37 -15.15 0.47 10.58
N SER A 38 -15.32 -0.32 9.51
CA SER A 38 -16.62 -0.81 9.10
C SER A 38 -16.56 -2.07 8.24
N ALA A 39 -17.57 -2.93 8.34
CA ALA A 39 -17.85 -3.98 7.35
C ALA A 39 -18.74 -3.50 6.19
N ASP A 40 -19.31 -2.30 6.28
CA ASP A 40 -20.15 -1.71 5.23
C ASP A 40 -19.27 -1.20 4.08
N THR A 41 -19.37 -1.88 2.94
CA THR A 41 -18.60 -1.54 1.73
C THR A 41 -18.85 -0.13 1.20
N SER A 42 -20.03 0.45 1.42
CA SER A 42 -20.32 1.83 1.00
C SER A 42 -19.56 2.84 1.86
N LYS A 43 -19.49 2.59 3.18
CA LYS A 43 -18.69 3.41 4.10
C LYS A 43 -17.21 3.27 3.82
N GLN A 44 -16.74 2.05 3.56
CA GLN A 44 -15.36 1.80 3.18
C GLN A 44 -14.97 2.52 1.89
N ALA A 45 -15.84 2.51 0.87
CA ALA A 45 -15.59 3.21 -0.39
C ALA A 45 -15.47 4.73 -0.20
N LEU A 46 -16.32 5.32 0.65
CA LEU A 46 -16.24 6.73 0.99
C LEU A 46 -14.96 7.06 1.75
N ALA A 47 -14.59 6.24 2.74
CA ALA A 47 -13.37 6.41 3.51
C ALA A 47 -12.12 6.25 2.63
N LEU A 48 -12.12 5.30 1.70
CA LEU A 48 -11.06 5.12 0.70
C LEU A 48 -10.91 6.33 -0.21
N HIS A 49 -12.03 6.89 -0.69
CA HIS A 49 -12.01 8.11 -1.48
C HIS A 49 -11.43 9.28 -0.67
N GLY A 50 -11.91 9.48 0.56
CA GLY A 50 -11.43 10.53 1.46
C GLY A 50 -9.93 10.40 1.77
N ALA A 51 -9.44 9.18 2.01
CA ALA A 51 -8.03 8.91 2.25
C ALA A 51 -7.17 9.25 1.02
N VAL A 52 -7.58 8.84 -0.18
CA VAL A 52 -6.86 9.15 -1.43
C VAL A 52 -6.82 10.65 -1.70
N GLU A 53 -7.92 11.37 -1.47
CA GLU A 53 -7.93 12.84 -1.60
C GLU A 53 -7.06 13.51 -0.54
N GLY A 54 -7.12 13.08 0.71
CA GLY A 54 -6.30 13.63 1.80
C GLY A 54 -4.79 13.43 1.60
N LEU A 55 -4.38 12.36 0.92
CA LEU A 55 -2.97 12.12 0.58
C LEU A 55 -2.39 13.18 -0.38
N LYS A 56 -3.22 13.81 -1.22
CA LYS A 56 -2.76 14.87 -2.14
C LYS A 56 -2.23 16.10 -1.41
N THR A 57 -2.71 16.33 -0.20
CA THR A 57 -2.29 17.46 0.66
C THR A 57 -1.38 17.02 1.80
N ASN A 58 -0.95 15.76 1.83
CA ASN A 58 -0.12 15.23 2.89
C ASN A 58 1.34 15.68 2.72
N THR A 59 1.86 16.42 3.70
CA THR A 59 3.26 16.90 3.71
C THR A 59 4.17 16.06 4.62
N THR A 60 3.59 15.15 5.41
CA THR A 60 4.31 14.41 6.46
C THR A 60 5.04 13.21 5.88
N LEU A 61 4.39 12.47 4.97
CA LEU A 61 4.92 11.22 4.41
C LEU A 61 5.94 11.43 3.31
N LYS A 62 6.01 12.63 2.70
CA LYS A 62 6.99 13.00 1.65
C LYS A 62 7.09 11.91 0.55
N GLU A 63 8.27 11.36 0.32
CA GLU A 63 8.55 10.31 -0.69
C GLU A 63 7.83 8.98 -0.39
N ALA A 64 7.46 8.75 0.88
CA ALA A 64 6.69 7.59 1.31
C ALA A 64 5.17 7.81 1.22
N THR A 65 4.71 8.92 0.66
CA THR A 65 3.27 9.17 0.41
C THR A 65 2.77 8.19 -0.66
N PRO A 66 1.83 7.29 -0.33
CA PRO A 66 1.31 6.35 -1.32
C PRO A 66 0.48 7.05 -2.41
N THR A 67 0.56 6.53 -3.61
CA THR A 67 -0.32 6.90 -4.72
C THR A 67 -1.73 6.34 -4.50
N GLY A 68 -2.73 6.94 -5.15
CA GLY A 68 -4.10 6.42 -5.09
C GLY A 68 -4.24 4.97 -5.59
N ASN A 69 -3.38 4.55 -6.53
CA ASN A 69 -3.36 3.17 -7.03
C ASN A 69 -2.78 2.20 -5.99
N GLU A 70 -1.72 2.59 -5.28
CA GLU A 70 -1.13 1.78 -4.19
C GLU A 70 -2.15 1.60 -3.06
N VAL A 71 -2.88 2.65 -2.65
CA VAL A 71 -3.94 2.55 -1.63
C VAL A 71 -5.08 1.65 -2.09
N ARG A 72 -5.62 1.86 -3.30
CA ARG A 72 -6.72 1.04 -3.85
C ARG A 72 -6.30 -0.41 -4.05
N GLY A 73 -5.08 -0.64 -4.51
CA GLY A 73 -4.53 -1.98 -4.68
C GLY A 73 -4.42 -2.71 -3.34
N ALA A 74 -3.80 -2.09 -2.35
CA ALA A 74 -3.70 -2.64 -1.00
C ALA A 74 -5.09 -2.92 -0.40
N TYR A 75 -6.04 -2.00 -0.56
CA TYR A 75 -7.43 -2.17 -0.13
C TYR A 75 -8.12 -3.39 -0.77
N ASN A 76 -8.01 -3.56 -2.10
CA ASN A 76 -8.65 -4.68 -2.78
C ASN A 76 -8.10 -6.03 -2.32
N PHE A 77 -6.78 -6.12 -2.09
CA PHE A 77 -6.17 -7.34 -1.53
C PHE A 77 -6.63 -7.60 -0.10
N ALA A 78 -6.55 -6.58 0.77
CA ALA A 78 -6.96 -6.70 2.16
C ALA A 78 -8.45 -7.06 2.30
N LEU A 79 -9.33 -6.45 1.49
CA LEU A 79 -10.77 -6.70 1.48
C LEU A 79 -11.06 -8.18 1.15
N ARG A 80 -10.42 -8.72 0.11
CA ARG A 80 -10.61 -10.11 -0.31
C ARG A 80 -10.18 -11.09 0.77
N ILE A 81 -9.03 -10.84 1.38
CA ILE A 81 -8.45 -11.74 2.38
C ILE A 81 -9.26 -11.69 3.68
N SER A 82 -9.72 -10.50 4.06
CA SER A 82 -10.44 -10.26 5.31
C SER A 82 -11.93 -10.57 5.27
N TYR A 83 -12.40 -11.19 4.18
CA TYR A 83 -13.81 -11.56 4.00
C TYR A 83 -14.28 -12.46 5.14
N GLY A 84 -15.39 -12.09 5.79
CA GLY A 84 -15.97 -12.84 6.90
C GLY A 84 -15.24 -12.72 8.25
N MET A 85 -14.10 -12.01 8.32
CA MET A 85 -13.44 -11.75 9.60
C MET A 85 -14.25 -10.72 10.42
N PRO A 86 -14.38 -10.89 11.74
CA PRO A 86 -15.00 -9.89 12.60
C PRO A 86 -14.20 -8.58 12.58
N ARG A 87 -14.89 -7.46 12.76
CA ARG A 87 -14.30 -6.12 12.88
C ARG A 87 -14.53 -5.57 14.30
N PRO A 88 -13.55 -4.88 14.92
CA PRO A 88 -12.17 -4.69 14.43
C PRO A 88 -11.41 -6.02 14.36
N PHE A 89 -10.32 -6.06 13.59
CA PHE A 89 -9.52 -7.28 13.52
C PHE A 89 -8.87 -7.56 14.86
N ALA A 90 -8.74 -8.84 15.21
CA ALA A 90 -7.85 -9.20 16.30
C ALA A 90 -6.39 -8.90 15.89
N LYS A 91 -5.53 -8.65 16.88
CA LYS A 91 -4.18 -8.11 16.67
C LYS A 91 -3.37 -8.90 15.63
N ARG A 92 -3.45 -10.23 15.70
CA ARG A 92 -2.69 -11.10 14.78
C ARG A 92 -3.20 -10.96 13.35
N GLU A 93 -4.51 -10.92 13.16
CA GLU A 93 -5.17 -10.74 11.88
C GLU A 93 -4.89 -9.35 11.31
N HIS A 94 -4.90 -8.31 12.14
CA HIS A 94 -4.53 -6.95 11.77
C HIS A 94 -3.10 -6.89 11.21
N ASP A 95 -2.11 -7.31 12.03
CA ASP A 95 -0.69 -7.27 11.66
C ASP A 95 -0.43 -8.10 10.40
N TRP A 96 -1.07 -9.27 10.31
CA TRP A 96 -0.96 -10.15 9.15
C TRP A 96 -1.58 -9.53 7.88
N LEU A 97 -2.75 -8.91 7.99
CA LEU A 97 -3.40 -8.25 6.85
C LEU A 97 -2.57 -7.08 6.32
N ILE A 98 -1.95 -6.28 7.20
CA ILE A 98 -1.04 -5.20 6.78
C ILE A 98 0.12 -5.77 5.98
N ALA A 99 0.80 -6.81 6.51
CA ALA A 99 1.95 -7.42 5.84
C ALA A 99 1.58 -8.00 4.47
N GLN A 100 0.44 -8.71 4.39
CA GLN A 100 -0.05 -9.29 3.14
C GLN A 100 -0.43 -8.22 2.11
N ALA A 101 -1.12 -7.16 2.55
CA ALA A 101 -1.52 -6.07 1.68
C ALA A 101 -0.32 -5.26 1.17
N ALA A 102 0.66 -4.98 2.03
CA ALA A 102 1.89 -4.27 1.66
C ALA A 102 2.72 -5.07 0.65
N THR A 103 2.90 -6.37 0.91
CA THR A 103 3.62 -7.27 0.00
C THR A 103 2.92 -7.37 -1.35
N SER A 104 1.60 -7.54 -1.34
CA SER A 104 0.82 -7.64 -2.58
C SER A 104 0.83 -6.33 -3.36
N CYS A 105 0.72 -5.18 -2.68
CA CYS A 105 0.88 -3.87 -3.31
C CYS A 105 2.24 -3.74 -4.00
N THR A 106 3.32 -4.09 -3.28
CA THR A 106 4.68 -3.97 -3.80
C THR A 106 4.90 -4.81 -5.05
N LEU A 107 4.32 -6.02 -5.10
CA LEU A 107 4.50 -6.95 -6.22
C LEU A 107 3.57 -6.65 -7.41
N TRP A 108 2.30 -6.33 -7.15
CA TRP A 108 1.25 -6.37 -8.17
C TRP A 108 0.72 -5.00 -8.58
N VAL A 109 0.90 -3.96 -7.76
CA VAL A 109 0.52 -2.60 -8.15
C VAL A 109 1.69 -1.98 -8.90
N PRO A 110 1.50 -1.55 -10.16
CA PRO A 110 2.56 -0.87 -10.88
C PRO A 110 2.88 0.47 -10.22
N SER A 111 4.16 0.75 -10.00
CA SER A 111 4.63 2.14 -9.83
C SER A 111 4.30 2.88 -11.13
N VAL A 112 3.77 4.11 -11.02
CA VAL A 112 3.28 4.95 -12.12
C VAL A 112 3.90 4.62 -13.50
N SER A 113 3.01 4.18 -14.40
CA SER A 113 3.10 3.59 -15.76
C SER A 113 4.44 3.10 -16.33
N ALA A 114 4.38 1.86 -16.84
CA ALA A 114 5.04 1.56 -18.10
C ALA A 114 4.39 2.45 -19.19
N GLN A 115 5.19 3.37 -19.72
CA GLN A 115 4.92 4.34 -20.81
C GLN A 115 4.21 5.63 -20.43
#